data_AF-A0A6B3LUL3-F1
#
_entry.id   AF-A0A6B3LUL3-F1
#
_cell.length_a   1.000
_cell.length_b   1.000
_cell.length_c   1.000
_cell.angle_alpha   90.00
_cell.angle_beta   90.00
_cell.angle_gamma   90.00
#
_symmetry.space_group_name_H-M   'P 1'
#
loop_
_entity.id
_entity.type
_entity.pdbx_description
1 polymer ?
#
loop_
_entity_poly.entity_id
_entity_poly.type
_entity_poly.pdbx_seq_one_letter_code
_entity_poly.pdbx_strand_id
1 'polypeptide(L)' 'MKKLQIQISAEAHAELLKIQLERKVNGQPRTTIVEIASDVLQDCLAGKKAAQKDNPNK' A
#
# COMPACT_ATOMS: atom_id res chain seq x y z
N MET A 1 -11.98 16.79 -8.22
CA MET A 1 -11.23 16.00 -7.22
C MET A 1 -9.95 16.75 -6.88
N LYS A 2 -9.63 16.93 -5.59
CA LYS A 2 -8.35 17.54 -5.20
C LYS A 2 -7.23 16.53 -5.49
N LYS A 3 -6.21 16.93 -6.26
CA LYS A 3 -5.03 16.10 -6.52
C LYS A 3 -3.98 16.44 -5.47
N LEU A 4 -3.57 15.47 -4.66
CA LEU A 4 -2.44 15.59 -3.76
C LEU A 4 -1.20 15.09 -4.47
N GLN A 5 -0.12 15.87 -4.43
CA GLN A 5 1.21 15.40 -4.84
C GLN A 5 1.97 14.99 -3.60
N ILE A 6 2.52 13.78 -3.62
CA ILE A 6 3.37 13.24 -2.55
C ILE A 6 4.74 12.89 -3.14
N GLN A 7 5.79 13.14 -2.38
CA GLN A 7 7.12 12.62 -2.66
C GLN A 7 7.35 11.40 -1.80
N ILE A 8 7.84 10.32 -2.41
CA ILE A 8 8.14 9.06 -1.73
C ILE A 8 9.54 8.60 -2.11
N SER A 9 10.17 7.81 -1.24
CA SER A 9 11.46 7.20 -1.54
C SER A 9 11.33 6.15 -2.65
N ALA A 10 12.45 5.80 -3.29
CA ALA A 10 12.51 4.73 -4.28
C ALA A 10 12.07 3.38 -3.67
N GLU A 11 12.41 3.14 -2.41
CA GLU A 11 12.02 1.93 -1.65
C GLU A 11 10.50 1.84 -1.49
N ALA A 12 9.85 2.94 -1.05
CA ALA A 12 8.41 2.98 -0.90
C ALA A 12 7.69 2.81 -2.26
N HIS A 13 8.26 3.36 -3.34
CA HIS A 13 7.74 3.14 -4.69
C HIS A 13 7.84 1.67 -5.13
N ALA A 14 8.95 0.99 -4.82
CA ALA A 14 9.11 -0.43 -5.11
C ALA A 14 8.10 -1.30 -4.35
N GLU A 15 7.82 -0.98 -3.08
CA GLU A 15 6.79 -1.66 -2.28
C GLU A 15 5.39 -1.48 -2.88
N LEU A 16 5.04 -0.27 -3.34
CA LEU A 16 3.77 -0.03 -4.04
C LEU A 16 3.65 -0.84 -5.34
N LEU A 17 4.74 -0.97 -6.11
CA LEU A 17 4.77 -1.81 -7.31
C LEU A 17 4.58 -3.29 -7.00
N LYS A 18 5.18 -3.77 -5.90
CA LYS A 18 5.00 -5.15 -5.44
C LYS A 18 3.53 -5.43 -5.11
N ILE A 19 2.89 -4.55 -4.33
CA ILE A 19 1.46 -4.66 -4.01
C ILE A 19 0.62 -4.61 -5.30
N GLN A 20 0.94 -3.74 -6.25
CA GLN A 20 0.26 -3.68 -7.54
C GLN A 20 0.35 -5.02 -8.30
N LEU A 21 1.53 -5.63 -8.35
CA LEU A 21 1.74 -6.92 -9.02
C LEU A 21 0.91 -8.01 -8.34
N GLU A 22 0.97 -8.09 -7.02
CA GLU A 22 0.20 -9.07 -6.22
C GLU A 22 -1.30 -8.91 -6.46
N ARG A 23 -1.85 -7.68 -6.44
CA ARG A 23 -3.26 -7.43 -6.72
C ARG A 23 -3.65 -7.83 -8.14
N LYS A 24 -2.80 -7.54 -9.14
CA LYS A 24 -3.05 -7.92 -10.55
C LYS A 24 -3.06 -9.42 -10.76
N VAL A 25 -2.07 -10.14 -10.21
CA VAL A 25 -1.98 -11.60 -10.32
C VAL A 25 -3.19 -12.27 -9.67
N ASN A 26 -3.67 -11.73 -8.55
CA ASN A 26 -4.82 -12.24 -7.83
C ASN A 26 -6.18 -11.73 -8.37
N GLY A 27 -6.21 -10.97 -9.46
CA GLY A 27 -7.45 -10.42 -10.03
C GLY A 27 -8.21 -9.46 -9.10
N GLN A 28 -7.51 -8.83 -8.15
CA GLN A 28 -8.12 -7.90 -7.20
C GLN A 28 -8.42 -6.55 -7.85
N PRO A 29 -9.50 -5.85 -7.44
CA PRO A 29 -9.76 -4.48 -7.88
C PRO A 29 -8.74 -3.50 -7.28
N ARG A 30 -8.75 -2.24 -7.76
CA ARG A 30 -7.89 -1.14 -7.26
C ARG A 30 -6.39 -1.45 -7.35
N THR A 31 -5.89 -1.55 -8.58
CA THR A 31 -4.51 -1.98 -8.87
C THR A 31 -3.59 -0.84 -9.26
N THR A 32 -4.08 0.39 -9.42
CA THR A 32 -3.20 1.51 -9.77
C THR A 32 -2.39 1.98 -8.56
N ILE A 33 -1.21 2.54 -8.79
CA ILE A 33 -0.34 3.05 -7.73
C ILE A 33 -1.06 4.12 -6.90
N VAL A 34 -1.88 4.97 -7.54
CA VAL A 34 -2.65 6.02 -6.86
C VAL A 34 -3.68 5.42 -5.92
N GLU A 35 -4.42 4.39 -6.35
CA GLU A 35 -5.41 3.72 -5.50
C GLU A 35 -4.74 3.03 -4.31
N ILE A 36 -3.65 2.31 -4.54
CA ILE A 36 -2.91 1.59 -3.50
C ILE A 36 -2.32 2.59 -2.50
N ALA A 37 -1.67 3.66 -2.97
CA ALA A 37 -1.14 4.70 -2.11
C ALA A 37 -2.25 5.40 -1.30
N SER A 38 -3.44 5.57 -1.88
CA SER A 38 -4.59 6.12 -1.16
C SER A 38 -5.07 5.20 -0.05
N ASP A 39 -5.15 3.89 -0.32
CA ASP A 39 -5.52 2.87 0.68
C ASP A 39 -4.51 2.88 1.85
N VAL A 40 -3.21 2.86 1.54
CA VAL A 40 -2.12 2.88 2.53
C VAL A 40 -2.17 4.13 3.40
N LEU A 41 -2.31 5.31 2.78
CA LEU A 41 -2.42 6.58 3.52
C LEU A 41 -3.67 6.61 4.40
N GLN A 42 -4.79 6.09 3.90
CA GLN A 42 -6.03 6.00 4.67
C GLN A 42 -5.87 5.10 5.90
N ASP A 43 -5.21 3.93 5.75
CA ASP A 43 -4.95 3.03 6.87
C ASP A 43 -4.02 3.66 7.93
N CYS A 44 -2.97 4.37 7.49
CA CYS A 44 -2.10 5.14 8.36
C CYS A 44 -2.87 6.20 9.17
N LEU A 45 -3.74 6.98 8.50
CA LEU A 45 -4.54 8.03 9.13
C LEU A 45 -5.62 7.44 10.07
N ALA A 46 -6.16 6.27 9.75
CA ALA A 46 -7.14 5.58 10.57
C ALA A 46 -6.54 4.89 11.80
N GLY A 47 -5.21 4.91 11.97
CA GLY A 47 -4.54 4.20 13.06
C GLY A 47 -4.63 2.68 12.97
N LYS A 48 -5.05 2.14 11.81
CA LYS A 48 -5.01 0.71 11.55
C LYS A 48 -3.56 0.33 11.31
N LYS A 49 -2.85 -0.07 12.37
CA LYS A 49 -1.56 -0.74 12.24
C LYS A 49 -1.73 -1.89 11.24
N ALA A 50 -0.92 -1.88 10.17
CA ALA A 50 -0.67 -3.09 9.40
C ALA A 50 -0.31 -4.17 10.41
N ALA A 51 -1.14 -5.21 10.52
CA ALA A 51 -0.92 -6.30 11.45
C ALA A 51 0.48 -6.87 11.16
N GLN A 52 1.45 -6.56 12.03
CA GLN A 52 2.69 -7.31 12.11
C GLN A 52 2.26 -8.76 12.34
N LYS A 53 2.54 -9.62 11.35
CA LYS A 53 2.64 -11.05 11.59
C LYS A 53 3.79 -11.24 12.57
N ASP A 54 3.48 -11.17 13.86
CA ASP A 54 4.36 -11.67 14.91
C ASP A 54 4.55 -13.17 14.64
N ASN A 55 5.77 -13.56 14.30
CA ASN A 55 6.17 -14.94 14.13
C ASN A 55 6.19 -15.61 15.52
N PRO A 56 5.40 -16.66 15.80
CA PRO A 56 5.30 -17.25 17.13
C PRO A 56 6.40 -18.31 17.39
N ASN A 57 7.67 -18.01 17.08
CA ASN A 57 8.80 -18.87 17.46
C ASN A 57 9.84 -18.04 18.20
N LYS A 58 9.60 -17.83 19.50
CA LYS A 58 10.63 -17.51 20.47
C LYS A 58 10.32 -18.19 21.79
#